data_AF-A0A6I3LMC1-F1
#
_entry.id   AF-A0A6I3LMC1-F1
#
_cell.length_a   1.000
_cell.length_b   1.000
_cell.length_c   1.000
_cell.angle_alpha   90.00
_cell.angle_beta   90.00
_cell.angle_gamma   90.00
#
_symmetry.space_group_name_H-M   'P 1'
#
loop_
_entity.id
_entity.type
_entity.pdbx_description
1 polymer ?
#
loop_
_entity_poly.entity_id
_entity_poly.type
_entity_poly.pdbx_seq_one_letter_code
_entity_poly.pdbx_strand_id
1 'polypeptide(L)' 'MGKGDLKTKRGKIVNKSYGVRRPKKKKDTSK' A
#
# COMPACT_ATOMS: atom_id res chain seq x y z
N MET A 1 -3.16 -1.35 -13.06
CA MET A 1 -1.79 -1.71 -12.61
C MET A 1 -1.81 -3.14 -12.11
N GLY A 2 -0.94 -3.99 -12.65
CA GLY A 2 -0.95 -5.44 -12.38
C GLY A 2 -0.56 -5.81 -10.95
N LYS A 3 -0.80 -7.07 -10.60
CA LYS A 3 -0.45 -7.65 -9.29
C LYS A 3 1.08 -7.73 -9.05
N GLY A 4 1.89 -7.72 -10.10
CA GLY A 4 3.35 -7.77 -10.01
C GLY A 4 4.02 -6.42 -9.72
N ASP A 5 3.32 -5.29 -9.85
CA ASP A 5 3.93 -3.97 -9.63
C ASP A 5 3.94 -3.60 -8.14
N LEU A 6 5.09 -3.81 -7.50
CA LEU A 6 5.36 -3.53 -6.09
C LEU A 6 5.20 -2.06 -5.68
N LYS A 7 5.22 -1.12 -6.62
CA LYS A 7 5.02 0.31 -6.30
C LYS A 7 3.55 0.65 -6.11
N THR A 8 2.64 -0.26 -6.40
CA THR A 8 1.19 0.02 -6.43
C THR A 8 0.49 -0.54 -5.21
N LYS A 9 -0.69 -0.02 -4.88
CA LYS A 9 -1.47 -0.56 -3.75
C LYS A 9 -1.76 -2.05 -3.94
N ARG A 10 -2.11 -2.47 -5.16
CA ARG A 10 -2.42 -3.87 -5.48
C ARG A 10 -1.20 -4.78 -5.39
N GLY A 11 -0.05 -4.40 -5.96
CA GLY A 11 1.16 -5.20 -5.81
C GLY A 11 1.68 -5.27 -4.37
N LYS A 12 1.53 -4.20 -3.59
CA LYS A 12 1.83 -4.23 -2.14
C LYS A 12 0.89 -5.12 -1.33
N ILE A 13 -0.38 -5.25 -1.74
CA ILE A 13 -1.30 -6.22 -1.12
C ILE A 13 -0.83 -7.64 -1.39
N VAL A 14 -0.50 -7.96 -2.64
CA VAL A 14 -0.10 -9.32 -3.05
C VAL A 14 1.24 -9.69 -2.41
N ASN A 15 2.22 -8.78 -2.42
CA ASN A 15 3.53 -9.01 -1.82
C ASN A 15 3.56 -8.77 -0.30
N LYS A 16 2.40 -8.57 0.34
CA LYS A 16 2.25 -8.33 1.79
C LYS A 16 3.12 -7.20 2.38
N SER A 17 3.63 -6.29 1.54
CA SER A 17 4.50 -5.19 1.93
C SER A 17 3.70 -3.91 2.20
N TYR A 18 4.32 -2.94 2.90
CA TYR A 18 3.67 -1.68 3.28
C TYR A 18 4.37 -0.49 2.61
N GLY A 19 3.76 0.69 2.71
CA GLY A 19 4.39 1.95 2.34
C GLY A 19 3.33 3.03 2.08
N VAL A 20 3.73 4.14 1.46
CA VAL A 20 2.85 5.32 1.28
C VAL A 20 1.48 4.96 0.69
N ARG A 21 1.45 4.09 -0.34
CA ARG A 21 0.21 3.66 -1.03
C ARG A 21 -0.54 2.50 -0.33
N ARG A 22 0.10 1.78 0.60
CA ARG A 22 -0.52 0.74 1.46
C ARG A 22 -0.01 0.90 2.90
N PRO A 23 -0.49 1.92 3.64
CA PRO A 23 -0.05 2.16 5.01
C PRO A 23 -0.60 1.07 5.94
N LYS A 24 0.15 0.74 7.01
CA LYS A 24 -0.24 -0.30 7.99
C LYS A 24 -1.34 0.17 8.92
N LYS A 25 -1.28 1.44 9.32
CA LYS A 25 -2.31 2.11 10.11
C LYS A 25 -3.04 3.09 9.20
N LYS A 26 -4.33 3.33 9.45
CA LYS A 26 -4.99 4.49 8.85
C LYS A 26 -4.18 5.71 9.29
N LYS A 27 -3.79 6.57 8.35
CA LYS A 27 -3.19 7.85 8.73
C LYS A 27 -4.29 8.58 9.49
N ASP A 28 -4.04 8.92 10.74
CA ASP A 28 -4.91 9.84 11.46
C ASP A 28 -4.89 11.14 10.66
N THR A 29 -6.00 11.40 9.99
CA THR A 29 -6.29 12.67 9.34
C THR A 29 -6.84 13.63 10.40
N SER A 30 -6.25 13.66 11.60
CA SER A 30 -6.46 14.76 12.53
C SER A 30 -5.64 15.92 12.00
N LYS A 31 -6.31 16.76 11.21
CA LYS A 31 -5.83 18.08 10.84
C LYS A 31 -6.28 19.07 11.90
#